data_AF-F4RL86-F1
#
_entry.id   AF-F4RL86-F1
#
_cell.length_a   1.000
_cell.length_b   1.000
_cell.length_c   1.000
_cell.angle_alpha   90.00
_cell.angle_beta   90.00
_cell.angle_gamma   90.00
#
_symmetry.space_group_name_H-M   'P 1'
#
loop_
_entity.id
_entity.type
_entity.pdbx_description
1 polymer ?
#
loop_
_entity_poly.entity_id
_entity_poly.type
_entity_poly.pdbx_seq_one_letter_code
_entity_poly.pdbx_strand_id
1 'polypeptide(L)'
;MLEMLTLLRLSCEGEYEHEYTSVYTFHSASANLTIELTDDYAVRHDTLNDLNKAIMYWLLIVIAQAPLEMQSIFQRYLDAVSSNDALRSIGQVEMGKSVALELAKTLPPTSTVSHFPSWGNCKADLANDLARSFSSRMLYNGEATHLSSLPEVEFKSSLAEIKKNLHEINDQINSGLKKMTIEDLSSVLYKAGSHVLADSRPDLDLLFHIVSIPIKVFNVKPEVEIKLMTEVINMWAWTLRRRKGLFSSACDLINPLNQSIQFTPTDREEMKPRHNTVKRMLKPHHILLDFVLSRFQAARYQNRTLVLITSRLLKNTLSNVKHWSTHPLSRELRIRLIIFGFSLCQGSRMEDNVECNLREVCYLAGLDWFKLTPSFNFGSNRLQHESELRLLQDLLAMVIVDKPVNAHHLSSLDPGTKLNRLPGQTSATVASLCHSDRNHLFQLLLENEIIRLMAWQNPLSDVKRGKNVESIISKATGEGQSC
;
A
#
# COMPACT_ATOMS: atom_id res chain seq x y z
N MET A 1 -20.59 -0.63 -11.30
CA MET A 1 -20.43 -2.03 -10.84
C MET A 1 -21.31 -2.30 -9.64
N LEU A 2 -21.05 -1.72 -8.46
CA LEU A 2 -21.84 -2.00 -7.24
C LEU A 2 -23.32 -1.60 -7.38
N GLU A 3 -23.61 -0.49 -8.07
CA GLU A 3 -24.99 -0.07 -8.40
C GLU A 3 -25.71 -0.98 -9.40
N MET A 4 -24.99 -1.66 -10.29
CA MET A 4 -25.64 -2.64 -11.18
C MET A 4 -26.09 -3.87 -10.38
N LEU A 5 -25.30 -4.23 -9.37
CA LEU A 5 -25.57 -5.36 -8.49
C LEU A 5 -26.74 -5.07 -7.53
N THR A 6 -26.90 -3.82 -7.06
CA THR A 6 -28.13 -3.40 -6.34
C THR A 6 -29.36 -3.46 -7.25
N LEU A 7 -29.28 -2.93 -8.48
CA LEU A 7 -30.41 -2.95 -9.41
C LEU A 7 -30.84 -4.37 -9.82
N LEU A 8 -29.89 -5.26 -10.12
CA LEU A 8 -30.18 -6.66 -10.40
C LEU A 8 -30.80 -7.36 -9.19
N ARG A 9 -30.31 -7.09 -7.97
CA ARG A 9 -30.91 -7.64 -6.76
C ARG A 9 -32.36 -7.20 -6.60
N LEU A 10 -32.64 -5.91 -6.77
CA LEU A 10 -34.00 -5.37 -6.73
C LEU A 10 -34.89 -6.03 -7.79
N SER A 11 -34.34 -6.32 -8.97
CA SER A 11 -35.07 -7.03 -10.02
C SER A 11 -35.45 -8.47 -9.66
N CYS A 12 -34.66 -9.14 -8.82
CA CYS A 12 -34.97 -10.46 -8.28
C CYS A 12 -35.91 -10.39 -7.08
N GLU A 13 -35.82 -9.33 -6.26
CA GLU A 13 -36.76 -9.11 -5.14
C GLU A 13 -38.19 -8.85 -5.64
N GLY A 14 -38.33 -8.27 -6.84
CA GLY A 14 -39.61 -8.12 -7.53
C GLY A 14 -40.38 -9.43 -7.73
N GLU A 15 -39.71 -10.60 -7.74
CA GLU A 15 -40.37 -11.91 -7.77
C GLU A 15 -41.31 -12.10 -6.57
N TYR A 16 -40.88 -11.62 -5.40
CA TYR A 16 -41.61 -11.78 -4.14
C TYR A 16 -42.48 -10.56 -3.81
N GLU A 17 -42.08 -9.35 -4.22
CA GLU A 17 -42.87 -8.13 -3.97
C GLU A 17 -44.01 -7.94 -4.96
N HIS A 18 -43.81 -8.33 -6.23
CA HIS A 18 -44.69 -8.01 -7.36
C HIS A 18 -44.90 -9.21 -8.28
N GLU A 19 -45.39 -10.33 -7.71
CA GLU A 19 -45.62 -11.61 -8.39
C GLU A 19 -46.42 -11.49 -9.70
N TYR A 20 -47.40 -10.57 -9.76
CA TYR A 20 -48.31 -10.42 -10.90
C TYR A 20 -48.01 -9.20 -11.80
N THR A 21 -47.02 -8.38 -11.46
CA THR A 21 -46.69 -7.15 -12.20
C THR A 21 -45.18 -7.02 -12.35
N SER A 22 -44.62 -7.62 -13.40
CA SER A 22 -43.18 -7.55 -13.63
C SER A 22 -42.75 -6.16 -14.09
N VAL A 23 -41.74 -5.64 -13.40
CA VAL A 23 -41.02 -4.42 -13.78
C VAL A 23 -39.79 -4.84 -14.58
N TYR A 24 -39.60 -4.21 -15.73
CA TYR A 24 -38.51 -4.51 -16.66
C TYR A 24 -37.39 -3.46 -16.64
N THR A 25 -37.75 -2.22 -16.30
CA THR A 25 -36.85 -1.07 -16.35
C THR A 25 -36.47 -0.62 -14.94
N PHE A 26 -35.18 -0.66 -14.63
CA PHE A 26 -34.65 -0.24 -13.34
C PHE A 26 -33.69 0.93 -13.51
N HIS A 27 -33.86 1.99 -12.73
CA HIS A 27 -33.00 3.19 -12.79
C HIS A 27 -32.28 3.41 -11.47
N SER A 28 -30.97 3.69 -11.53
CA SER A 28 -30.18 4.18 -10.40
C SER A 28 -29.79 5.63 -10.64
N ALA A 29 -30.24 6.52 -9.76
CA ALA A 29 -29.90 7.95 -9.77
C ALA A 29 -28.43 8.19 -9.40
N SER A 30 -27.82 7.35 -8.57
CA SER A 30 -26.44 7.52 -8.09
C SER A 30 -25.40 7.25 -9.18
N ALA A 31 -25.67 6.30 -10.07
CA ALA A 31 -24.82 5.99 -11.23
C ALA A 31 -25.35 6.57 -12.55
N ASN A 32 -26.53 7.20 -12.53
CA ASN A 32 -27.29 7.61 -13.71
C ASN A 32 -27.36 6.48 -14.77
N LEU A 33 -27.80 5.31 -14.33
CA LEU A 33 -27.82 4.07 -15.12
C LEU A 33 -29.24 3.54 -15.20
N THR A 34 -29.68 3.15 -16.39
CA THR A 34 -30.91 2.37 -16.61
C THR A 34 -30.54 0.97 -17.10
N ILE A 35 -31.18 -0.06 -16.54
CA ILE A 35 -31.02 -1.45 -16.96
C ILE A 35 -32.39 -1.98 -17.36
N GLU A 36 -32.45 -2.66 -18.50
CA GLU A 36 -33.62 -3.39 -18.98
C GLU A 36 -33.35 -4.89 -18.83
N LEU A 37 -34.29 -5.60 -18.19
CA LEU A 37 -34.12 -7.02 -17.84
C LEU A 37 -35.25 -7.87 -18.43
N THR A 38 -34.94 -9.14 -18.69
CA THR A 38 -35.89 -10.15 -19.18
C THR A 38 -36.96 -10.45 -18.15
N ASP A 39 -38.10 -11.02 -18.56
CA ASP A 39 -39.16 -11.45 -17.62
C ASP A 39 -38.78 -12.68 -16.81
N ASP A 40 -37.90 -13.53 -17.35
CA ASP A 40 -37.49 -14.77 -16.70
C ASP A 40 -36.61 -14.51 -15.46
N TYR A 41 -37.16 -14.78 -14.28
CA TYR A 41 -36.48 -14.64 -12.99
C TYR A 41 -35.31 -15.61 -12.82
N ALA A 42 -35.33 -16.79 -13.47
CA ALA A 42 -34.20 -17.71 -13.43
C ALA A 42 -32.97 -17.08 -14.11
N VAL A 43 -33.18 -16.45 -15.26
CA VAL A 43 -32.11 -15.71 -15.97
C VAL A 43 -31.63 -14.50 -15.16
N ARG A 44 -32.54 -13.78 -14.49
CA ARG A 44 -32.14 -12.69 -13.57
C ARG A 44 -31.27 -13.20 -12.41
N HIS A 45 -31.60 -14.36 -11.84
CA HIS A 45 -30.82 -14.96 -10.77
C HIS A 45 -29.42 -15.39 -11.23
N ASP A 46 -29.34 -16.06 -12.38
CA ASP A 46 -28.07 -16.51 -12.95
C ASP A 46 -27.17 -15.34 -13.33
N THR A 47 -27.73 -14.31 -13.96
CA THR A 47 -26.99 -13.08 -14.31
C THR A 47 -26.51 -12.33 -13.08
N LEU A 48 -27.29 -12.27 -11.99
CA LEU A 48 -26.86 -11.70 -10.71
C LEU A 48 -25.68 -12.47 -10.13
N ASN A 49 -25.75 -13.81 -10.10
CA ASN A 49 -24.68 -14.64 -9.56
C ASN A 49 -23.38 -14.51 -10.36
N ASP A 50 -23.47 -14.48 -11.69
CA ASP A 50 -22.30 -14.35 -12.55
C ASP A 50 -21.71 -12.95 -12.50
N LEU A 51 -22.54 -11.90 -12.45
CA LEU A 51 -22.07 -10.55 -12.22
C LEU A 51 -21.38 -10.42 -10.86
N ASN A 52 -21.95 -11.00 -9.79
CA ASN A 52 -21.34 -10.95 -8.46
C ASN A 52 -19.96 -11.63 -8.45
N LYS A 53 -19.82 -12.82 -9.05
CA LYS A 53 -18.52 -13.50 -9.19
C LYS A 53 -17.50 -12.64 -9.94
N ALA A 54 -17.91 -12.03 -11.06
CA ALA A 54 -17.03 -11.19 -11.86
C ALA A 54 -16.59 -9.93 -11.08
N ILE A 55 -17.53 -9.24 -10.42
CA ILE A 55 -17.25 -8.05 -9.62
C ILE A 55 -16.32 -8.39 -8.45
N MET A 56 -16.57 -9.48 -7.72
CA MET A 56 -15.72 -9.92 -6.62
C MET A 56 -14.30 -10.23 -7.08
N TYR A 57 -14.14 -10.92 -8.22
CA TYR A 57 -12.84 -11.21 -8.81
C TYR A 57 -12.06 -9.92 -9.12
N TRP A 58 -12.68 -8.98 -9.84
CA TRP A 58 -12.02 -7.72 -10.21
C TRP A 58 -11.70 -6.86 -8.99
N LEU A 59 -12.64 -6.70 -8.05
CA LEU A 59 -12.41 -5.87 -6.87
C LEU A 59 -11.32 -6.45 -5.95
N LEU A 60 -11.24 -7.76 -5.79
CA LEU A 60 -10.16 -8.39 -5.00
C LEU A 60 -8.78 -8.16 -5.62
N ILE A 61 -8.67 -8.17 -6.95
CA ILE A 61 -7.41 -7.84 -7.64
C ILE A 61 -7.02 -6.39 -7.36
N VAL A 62 -7.98 -5.46 -7.45
CA VAL A 62 -7.70 -4.04 -7.23
C VAL A 62 -7.36 -3.76 -5.76
N ILE A 63 -8.02 -4.40 -4.80
CA ILE A 63 -7.69 -4.29 -3.36
C ILE A 63 -6.27 -4.80 -3.08
N ALA A 64 -5.83 -5.87 -3.75
CA ALA A 64 -4.47 -6.37 -3.60
C ALA A 64 -3.41 -5.37 -4.10
N GLN A 65 -3.74 -4.56 -5.11
CA GLN A 65 -2.81 -3.59 -5.71
C GLN A 65 -2.84 -2.21 -5.03
N ALA A 66 -4.02 -1.68 -4.72
CA ALA A 66 -4.22 -0.32 -4.21
C ALA A 66 -5.25 -0.29 -3.05
N PRO A 67 -4.92 -0.87 -1.88
CA PRO A 67 -5.88 -1.03 -0.80
C PRO A 67 -6.36 0.28 -0.19
N LEU A 68 -5.46 1.27 -0.02
CA LEU A 68 -5.81 2.56 0.61
C LEU A 68 -6.79 3.37 -0.24
N GLU A 69 -6.58 3.42 -1.56
CA GLU A 69 -7.49 4.12 -2.48
C GLU A 69 -8.85 3.41 -2.51
N MET A 70 -8.87 2.08 -2.60
CA MET A 70 -10.11 1.31 -2.59
C MET A 70 -10.92 1.50 -1.31
N GLN A 71 -10.27 1.53 -0.14
CA GLN A 71 -10.95 1.86 1.11
C GLN A 71 -11.60 3.24 1.08
N SER A 72 -10.89 4.26 0.57
CA SER A 72 -11.44 5.60 0.44
C SER A 72 -12.66 5.63 -0.51
N ILE A 73 -12.61 4.88 -1.61
CA ILE A 73 -13.71 4.78 -2.59
C ILE A 73 -14.91 4.06 -1.97
N PHE A 74 -14.70 2.94 -1.28
CA PHE A 74 -15.78 2.22 -0.61
C PHE A 74 -16.42 3.05 0.49
N GLN A 75 -15.63 3.78 1.29
CA GLN A 75 -16.18 4.71 2.27
C GLN A 75 -16.99 5.82 1.60
N ARG A 76 -16.53 6.38 0.48
CA ARG A 76 -17.32 7.37 -0.27
C ARG A 76 -18.62 6.80 -0.81
N TYR A 77 -18.61 5.55 -1.23
CA TYR A 77 -19.78 4.85 -1.73
C TYR A 77 -20.80 4.53 -0.61
N LEU A 78 -20.32 4.08 0.56
CA LEU A 78 -21.17 3.83 1.73
C LEU A 78 -21.80 5.12 2.27
N ASP A 79 -21.04 6.22 2.21
CA ASP A 79 -21.48 7.55 2.61
C ASP A 79 -22.48 8.19 1.65
N ALA A 80 -22.54 7.74 0.39
CA ALA A 80 -23.48 8.26 -0.58
C ALA A 80 -24.89 7.96 -0.06
N VAL A 81 -25.47 8.95 0.61
CA VAL A 81 -26.92 9.01 0.84
C VAL A 81 -27.53 8.86 -0.53
N SER A 82 -28.39 7.87 -0.70
CA SER A 82 -29.21 7.69 -1.89
C SER A 82 -30.22 8.86 -1.90
N SER A 83 -29.73 10.09 -2.08
CA SER A 83 -30.52 11.31 -2.07
C SER A 83 -31.29 11.35 -3.38
N ASN A 84 -32.51 10.82 -3.34
CA ASN A 84 -33.72 11.47 -3.88
C ASN A 84 -34.96 10.57 -3.86
N ASP A 85 -34.86 9.31 -3.45
CA ASP A 85 -36.06 8.51 -3.19
C ASP A 85 -36.41 8.59 -1.71
N ALA A 86 -37.16 9.63 -1.34
CA ALA A 86 -37.78 9.82 -0.02
C ALA A 86 -38.70 8.64 0.40
N LEU A 87 -38.78 7.58 -0.41
CA LEU A 87 -39.57 6.38 -0.19
C LEU A 87 -38.78 5.07 -0.36
N ARG A 88 -37.44 5.08 -0.39
CA ARG A 88 -36.70 3.83 -0.09
C ARG A 88 -36.86 3.54 1.39
N SER A 89 -37.92 2.80 1.70
CA SER A 89 -38.30 2.39 3.05
C SER A 89 -37.08 1.85 3.79
N ILE A 90 -36.97 2.24 5.06
CA ILE A 90 -36.27 1.48 6.09
C ILE A 90 -36.53 -0.01 5.81
N GLY A 91 -35.51 -0.75 5.38
CA GLY A 91 -35.62 -2.18 5.04
C GLY A 91 -35.18 -2.61 3.63
N GLN A 92 -34.97 -1.71 2.65
CA GLN A 92 -34.45 -2.15 1.35
C GLN A 92 -32.97 -2.56 1.42
N VAL A 93 -32.66 -3.77 0.93
CA VAL A 93 -31.32 -4.36 1.00
C VAL A 93 -30.48 -3.91 -0.20
N GLU A 94 -29.65 -2.88 0.01
CA GLU A 94 -28.69 -2.44 -1.01
C GLU A 94 -27.49 -3.39 -1.08
N MET A 95 -27.62 -4.48 -1.84
CA MET A 95 -26.60 -5.53 -1.97
C MET A 95 -25.20 -4.99 -2.35
N GLY A 96 -25.12 -3.95 -3.18
CA GLY A 96 -23.86 -3.27 -3.52
C GLY A 96 -23.16 -2.64 -2.31
N LYS A 97 -23.90 -2.05 -1.36
CA LYS A 97 -23.32 -1.52 -0.10
C LYS A 97 -22.89 -2.66 0.83
N SER A 98 -23.64 -3.77 0.87
CA SER A 98 -23.23 -4.97 1.62
C SER A 98 -21.90 -5.55 1.10
N VAL A 99 -21.77 -5.68 -0.23
CA VAL A 99 -20.52 -6.13 -0.87
C VAL A 99 -19.38 -5.14 -0.64
N ALA A 100 -19.64 -3.83 -0.75
CA ALA A 100 -18.62 -2.81 -0.48
C ALA A 100 -18.12 -2.87 0.97
N LEU A 101 -19.01 -3.07 1.95
CA LEU A 101 -18.65 -3.21 3.35
C LEU A 101 -17.82 -4.47 3.59
N GLU A 102 -18.20 -5.59 2.96
CA GLU A 102 -17.43 -6.83 3.06
C GLU A 102 -16.03 -6.67 2.50
N LEU A 103 -15.88 -6.03 1.34
CA LEU A 103 -14.59 -5.79 0.71
C LEU A 103 -13.76 -4.77 1.48
N ALA A 104 -14.38 -3.75 2.07
CA ALA A 104 -13.67 -2.72 2.81
C ALA A 104 -13.06 -3.22 4.13
N LYS A 105 -13.63 -4.26 4.76
CA LYS A 105 -13.00 -4.93 5.91
C LYS A 105 -11.91 -5.93 5.51
N THR A 106 -11.84 -6.35 4.24
CA THR A 106 -10.81 -7.32 3.81
C THR A 106 -9.42 -6.74 3.97
N LEU A 107 -8.53 -7.58 4.49
CA LEU A 107 -7.17 -7.21 4.74
C LEU A 107 -6.31 -7.50 3.50
N PRO A 108 -5.44 -6.58 3.04
CA PRO A 108 -4.61 -6.81 1.88
C PRO A 108 -3.64 -7.99 2.12
N PRO A 109 -3.35 -8.81 1.10
CA PRO A 109 -2.46 -9.96 1.22
C PRO A 109 -1.02 -9.58 1.57
N THR A 110 -0.64 -8.32 1.34
CA THR A 110 0.67 -7.75 1.65
C THR A 110 0.85 -7.39 3.12
N SER A 111 -0.22 -7.41 3.91
CA SER A 111 -0.17 -7.06 5.32
C SER A 111 0.29 -8.24 6.18
N THR A 112 1.12 -7.95 7.18
CA THR A 112 1.64 -8.95 8.13
C THR A 112 0.53 -9.57 8.99
N VAL A 113 -0.56 -8.83 9.18
CA VAL A 113 -1.73 -9.21 10.00
C VAL A 113 -2.59 -10.27 9.29
N SER A 114 -2.46 -10.44 7.96
CA SER A 114 -3.22 -11.46 7.20
C SER A 114 -2.86 -12.89 7.57
N HIS A 115 -1.74 -13.08 8.26
CA HIS A 115 -1.19 -14.35 8.69
C HIS A 115 -1.72 -14.81 10.06
N PHE A 116 -2.57 -14.02 10.71
CA PHE A 116 -3.20 -14.48 11.94
C PHE A 116 -4.14 -15.66 11.66
N PRO A 117 -4.05 -16.76 12.42
CA PRO A 117 -5.06 -17.80 12.34
C PRO A 117 -6.40 -17.22 12.75
N SER A 118 -7.49 -17.72 12.17
CA SER A 118 -8.82 -17.37 12.64
C SER A 118 -9.04 -17.94 14.03
N TRP A 119 -9.26 -17.09 15.02
CA TRP A 119 -9.62 -17.50 16.37
C TRP A 119 -11.13 -17.36 16.54
N GLY A 120 -11.81 -18.44 16.93
CA GLY A 120 -13.27 -18.41 17.16
C GLY A 120 -14.08 -18.01 15.93
N ASN A 121 -13.67 -18.45 14.73
CA ASN A 121 -14.23 -18.06 13.42
C ASN A 121 -14.09 -16.57 13.06
N CYS A 122 -13.43 -15.77 13.89
CA CYS A 122 -13.06 -14.39 13.57
C CYS A 122 -11.72 -14.38 12.85
N LYS A 123 -11.73 -13.96 11.58
CA LYS A 123 -10.50 -13.63 10.84
C LYS A 123 -10.04 -12.23 11.23
N ALA A 124 -8.73 -11.99 11.22
CA ALA A 124 -8.22 -10.64 11.39
C ALA A 124 -8.67 -9.77 10.20
N ASP A 125 -9.31 -8.65 10.50
CA ASP A 125 -9.90 -7.75 9.51
C ASP A 125 -9.60 -6.28 9.83
N LEU A 126 -10.00 -5.40 8.90
CA LEU A 126 -9.87 -3.95 9.04
C LEU A 126 -11.16 -3.30 9.56
N ALA A 127 -12.06 -4.06 10.17
CA ALA A 127 -13.37 -3.55 10.60
C ALA A 127 -13.24 -2.43 11.64
N ASN A 128 -12.26 -2.50 12.54
CA ASN A 128 -12.02 -1.45 13.55
C ASN A 128 -11.52 -0.14 12.91
N ASP A 129 -10.60 -0.22 11.95
CA ASP A 129 -10.10 0.96 11.24
C ASP A 129 -11.19 1.58 10.35
N LEU A 130 -11.99 0.73 9.70
CA LEU A 130 -13.18 1.14 8.95
C LEU A 130 -14.19 1.83 9.88
N ALA A 131 -14.54 1.22 11.02
CA ALA A 131 -15.49 1.81 11.96
C ALA A 131 -15.00 3.16 12.49
N ARG A 132 -13.71 3.31 12.83
CA ARG A 132 -13.15 4.59 13.28
C ARG A 132 -13.19 5.67 12.20
N SER A 133 -12.77 5.33 10.98
CA SER A 133 -12.77 6.29 9.86
C SER A 133 -14.19 6.64 9.38
N PHE A 134 -15.10 5.66 9.36
CA PHE A 134 -16.50 5.85 9.00
C PHE A 134 -17.24 6.67 10.06
N SER A 135 -17.10 6.33 11.35
CA SER A 135 -17.77 7.08 12.44
C SER A 135 -17.29 8.52 12.53
N SER A 136 -15.99 8.77 12.37
CA SER A 136 -15.49 10.15 12.31
C SER A 136 -16.10 10.90 11.13
N ARG A 137 -16.08 10.34 9.93
CA ARG A 137 -16.67 10.97 8.75
C ARG A 137 -18.16 11.26 8.88
N MET A 138 -18.93 10.31 9.44
CA MET A 138 -20.36 10.47 9.70
C MET A 138 -20.66 11.56 10.71
N LEU A 139 -19.89 11.64 11.80
CA LEU A 139 -20.06 12.69 12.81
C LEU A 139 -19.88 14.07 12.19
N TYR A 140 -18.81 14.29 11.42
CA TYR A 140 -18.52 15.58 10.82
C TYR A 140 -19.43 15.93 9.63
N ASN A 141 -19.88 14.95 8.85
CA ASN A 141 -20.93 15.17 7.85
C ASN A 141 -22.25 15.56 8.52
N GLY A 142 -22.60 14.91 9.64
CA GLY A 142 -23.78 15.24 10.44
C GLY A 142 -23.70 16.67 10.99
N GLU A 143 -22.56 17.05 11.56
CA GLU A 143 -22.29 18.43 11.97
C GLU A 143 -22.46 19.41 10.80
N ALA A 144 -21.97 19.09 9.59
CA ALA A 144 -22.14 19.93 8.40
C ALA A 144 -23.62 20.16 8.07
N THR A 145 -24.42 19.09 8.07
CA THR A 145 -25.86 19.20 7.83
C THR A 145 -26.57 20.02 8.91
N HIS A 146 -26.19 19.84 10.19
CA HIS A 146 -26.72 20.64 11.29
C HIS A 146 -26.36 22.12 11.12
N LEU A 147 -25.10 22.43 10.81
CA LEU A 147 -24.63 23.79 10.57
C LEU A 147 -25.36 24.48 9.41
N SER A 148 -25.69 23.73 8.35
CA SER A 148 -26.49 24.27 7.23
C SER A 148 -27.93 24.61 7.61
N SER A 149 -28.44 24.02 8.70
CA SER A 149 -29.78 24.26 9.23
C SER A 149 -29.85 25.36 10.31
N LEU A 150 -28.68 25.84 10.78
CA LEU A 150 -28.61 26.86 11.83
C LEU A 150 -28.95 28.26 11.32
N PRO A 151 -29.44 29.15 12.20
CA PRO A 151 -29.58 30.58 11.89
C PRO A 151 -28.23 31.24 11.55
N GLU A 152 -28.22 32.18 10.61
CA GLU A 152 -26.98 32.82 10.11
C GLU A 152 -26.10 33.45 11.20
N VAL A 153 -26.69 33.90 12.31
CA VAL A 153 -25.97 34.57 13.41
C VAL A 153 -25.11 33.57 14.18
N GLU A 154 -25.64 32.40 14.49
CA GLU A 154 -24.96 31.33 15.22
C GLU A 154 -23.94 30.61 14.32
N PHE A 155 -24.23 30.53 13.01
CA PHE A 155 -23.29 30.02 12.03
C PHE A 155 -22.03 30.90 11.95
N LYS A 156 -22.19 32.23 11.90
CA LYS A 156 -21.07 33.20 11.82
C LYS A 156 -20.22 33.24 13.10
N SER A 157 -20.82 33.08 14.28
CA SER A 157 -20.06 33.06 15.55
C SER A 157 -19.19 31.81 15.66
N SER A 158 -19.73 30.64 15.30
CA SER A 158 -19.00 29.37 15.27
C SER A 158 -17.85 29.41 14.24
N LEU A 159 -18.08 30.01 13.07
CA LEU A 159 -17.04 30.24 12.06
C LEU A 159 -15.88 31.08 12.59
N ALA A 160 -16.16 32.15 13.36
CA ALA A 160 -15.12 33.02 13.90
C ALA A 160 -14.23 32.30 14.92
N GLU A 161 -14.82 31.45 15.76
CA GLU A 161 -14.10 30.64 16.74
C GLU A 161 -13.19 29.61 16.06
N ILE A 162 -13.66 28.94 15.02
CA ILE A 162 -12.87 27.98 14.26
C ILE A 162 -11.72 28.67 13.52
N LYS A 163 -11.95 29.83 12.89
CA LYS A 163 -10.88 30.61 12.26
C LYS A 163 -9.78 30.96 13.25
N LYS A 164 -10.13 31.40 14.47
CA LYS A 164 -9.17 31.69 15.52
C LYS A 164 -8.34 30.44 15.89
N ASN A 165 -8.99 29.30 16.10
CA ASN A 165 -8.32 28.04 16.43
C ASN A 165 -7.38 27.58 15.31
N LEU A 166 -7.78 27.71 14.03
CA LEU A 166 -6.93 27.38 12.89
C LEU A 166 -5.70 28.29 12.78
N HIS A 167 -5.85 29.58 13.08
CA HIS A 167 -4.73 30.52 13.12
C HIS A 167 -3.74 30.18 14.24
N GLU A 168 -4.23 29.88 15.46
CA GLU A 168 -3.39 29.46 16.58
C GLU A 168 -2.61 28.18 16.25
N ILE A 169 -3.26 27.19 15.63
CA ILE A 169 -2.62 25.95 15.17
C ILE A 169 -1.54 26.25 14.11
N ASN A 170 -1.85 27.10 13.14
CA ASN A 170 -0.90 27.45 12.09
C ASN A 170 0.34 28.19 12.65
N ASP A 171 0.18 29.04 13.65
CA ASP A 171 1.28 29.75 14.31
C ASP A 171 2.12 28.82 15.19
N GLN A 172 1.49 27.86 15.86
CA GLN A 172 2.19 26.79 16.60
C GLN A 172 3.01 25.88 15.67
N ILE A 173 2.48 25.56 14.49
CA ILE A 173 3.21 24.81 13.46
C ILE A 173 4.41 25.61 12.94
N ASN A 174 4.26 26.91 12.68
CA ASN A 174 5.34 27.75 12.16
C ASN A 174 6.44 28.04 13.21
N SER A 175 6.10 28.10 14.49
CA SER A 175 7.03 28.42 15.60
C SER A 175 7.83 27.21 16.13
N GLY A 176 7.53 25.99 15.68
CA GLY A 176 8.31 24.78 16.03
C GLY A 176 8.20 24.34 17.50
N LEU A 177 7.32 24.95 18.29
CA LEU A 177 7.17 24.71 19.73
C LEU A 177 6.07 23.67 20.04
N LYS A 178 6.51 22.39 20.10
CA LYS A 178 5.97 21.22 20.85
C LYS A 178 4.48 20.81 20.77
N LYS A 179 4.31 19.48 20.58
CA LYS A 179 3.27 18.56 21.11
C LYS A 179 1.79 18.99 20.96
N MET A 180 1.34 19.29 19.74
CA MET A 180 -0.08 19.13 19.45
C MET A 180 -0.42 17.64 19.37
N THR A 181 -1.50 17.18 19.99
CA THR A 181 -1.98 15.82 19.76
C THR A 181 -2.60 15.75 18.37
N ILE A 182 -2.38 14.65 17.66
CA ILE A 182 -2.92 14.45 16.30
C ILE A 182 -4.46 14.49 16.32
N GLU A 183 -5.06 14.08 17.45
CA GLU A 183 -6.50 14.06 17.67
C GLU A 183 -7.07 15.49 17.68
N ASP A 184 -6.45 16.42 18.43
CA ASP A 184 -6.89 17.82 18.48
C ASP A 184 -6.83 18.48 17.09
N LEU A 185 -5.74 18.27 16.36
CA LEU A 185 -5.57 18.82 15.01
C LEU A 185 -6.61 18.24 14.04
N SER A 186 -6.82 16.91 14.09
CA SER A 186 -7.82 16.26 13.25
C SER A 186 -9.22 16.77 13.54
N SER A 187 -9.57 16.97 14.81
CA SER A 187 -10.91 17.44 15.20
C SER A 187 -11.21 18.86 14.70
N VAL A 188 -10.24 19.76 14.80
CA VAL A 188 -10.40 21.15 14.33
C VAL A 188 -10.46 21.21 12.80
N LEU A 189 -9.69 20.39 12.10
CA LEU A 189 -9.75 20.31 10.64
C LEU A 189 -11.05 19.71 10.13
N TYR A 190 -11.55 18.66 10.78
CA TYR A 190 -12.82 18.05 10.39
C TYR A 190 -14.01 18.99 10.67
N LYS A 191 -13.99 19.74 11.78
CA LYS A 191 -14.97 20.81 12.05
C LYS A 191 -14.86 21.93 11.02
N ALA A 192 -13.66 22.36 10.66
CA ALA A 192 -13.51 23.33 9.59
C ALA A 192 -14.07 22.79 8.26
N GLY A 193 -13.82 21.51 7.94
CA GLY A 193 -14.38 20.83 6.79
C GLY A 193 -15.91 20.77 6.80
N SER A 194 -16.55 20.56 7.96
CA SER A 194 -18.00 20.53 8.07
C SER A 194 -18.64 21.89 7.78
N HIS A 195 -18.01 22.98 8.20
CA HIS A 195 -18.44 24.35 7.84
C HIS A 195 -18.31 24.65 6.34
N VAL A 196 -17.28 24.13 5.65
CA VAL A 196 -17.17 24.26 4.18
C VAL A 196 -18.28 23.51 3.46
N LEU A 197 -18.63 22.33 3.96
CA LEU A 197 -19.69 21.51 3.39
C LEU A 197 -21.08 22.10 3.63
N ALA A 198 -21.27 22.81 4.75
CA ALA A 198 -22.52 23.45 5.11
C ALA A 198 -22.82 24.72 4.29
N ASP A 199 -21.79 25.45 3.85
CA ASP A 199 -21.95 26.74 3.17
C ASP A 199 -22.15 26.57 1.65
N SER A 200 -23.11 27.30 1.08
CA SER A 200 -23.30 27.38 -0.37
C SER A 200 -22.21 28.19 -1.07
N ARG A 201 -21.51 29.09 -0.34
CA ARG A 201 -20.36 29.85 -0.83
C ARG A 201 -19.19 29.73 0.15
N PRO A 202 -18.25 28.81 -0.08
CA PRO A 202 -17.20 28.54 0.90
C PRO A 202 -16.28 29.76 1.08
N ASP A 203 -16.07 30.15 2.34
CA ASP A 203 -15.07 31.15 2.73
C ASP A 203 -13.66 30.73 2.24
N LEU A 204 -13.08 31.56 1.37
CA LEU A 204 -11.79 31.29 0.74
C LEU A 204 -10.64 31.19 1.76
N ASP A 205 -10.70 31.96 2.85
CA ASP A 205 -9.70 31.91 3.92
C ASP A 205 -9.74 30.59 4.69
N LEU A 206 -10.95 30.07 4.96
CA LEU A 206 -11.10 28.81 5.69
C LEU A 206 -10.68 27.63 4.80
N LEU A 207 -11.04 27.68 3.52
CA LEU A 207 -10.55 26.75 2.50
C LEU A 207 -9.01 26.80 2.40
N PHE A 208 -8.41 27.99 2.44
CA PHE A 208 -6.95 28.13 2.47
C PHE A 208 -6.35 27.43 3.69
N HIS A 209 -6.92 27.55 4.89
CA HIS A 209 -6.39 26.89 6.09
C HIS A 209 -6.62 25.37 6.12
N ILE A 210 -7.78 24.89 5.68
CA ILE A 210 -8.08 23.44 5.55
C ILE A 210 -7.19 22.78 4.50
N VAL A 211 -6.78 23.54 3.50
CA VAL A 211 -5.85 23.05 2.49
C VAL A 211 -4.42 23.23 3.00
N SER A 212 -4.04 24.39 3.53
CA SER A 212 -2.68 24.78 3.95
C SER A 212 -2.19 24.06 5.20
N ILE A 213 -3.01 23.84 6.22
CA ILE A 213 -2.60 23.17 7.47
C ILE A 213 -2.35 21.68 7.20
N PRO A 214 -3.29 20.90 6.62
CA PRO A 214 -2.99 19.61 6.04
C PRO A 214 -1.94 19.68 4.95
N ILE A 215 -1.72 20.71 4.16
CA ILE A 215 -0.57 20.72 3.22
C ILE A 215 0.76 20.82 3.96
N LYS A 216 0.83 21.67 4.99
CA LYS A 216 1.95 21.79 5.92
C LYS A 216 2.14 20.53 6.78
N VAL A 217 1.08 19.73 6.99
CA VAL A 217 1.05 18.57 7.88
C VAL A 217 1.03 17.21 7.12
N PHE A 218 0.22 17.06 6.06
CA PHE A 218 -0.02 15.96 5.06
C PHE A 218 -0.77 16.38 3.72
N ASN A 219 -0.11 16.86 2.65
CA ASN A 219 -0.79 17.41 1.43
C ASN A 219 -1.66 16.44 0.58
N VAL A 220 -2.86 16.80 0.07
CA VAL A 220 -3.40 16.15 -1.17
C VAL A 220 -4.42 17.01 -1.98
N LYS A 221 -4.04 17.39 -3.21
CA LYS A 221 -4.87 17.68 -4.42
C LYS A 221 -4.12 17.04 -5.61
N PRO A 222 -4.71 16.65 -6.75
CA PRO A 222 -3.98 15.98 -7.85
C PRO A 222 -2.86 16.83 -8.47
N GLU A 223 -3.03 18.16 -8.57
CA GLU A 223 -1.94 19.08 -8.97
C GLU A 223 -0.86 19.25 -7.88
N VAL A 224 -1.24 19.01 -6.62
CA VAL A 224 -0.36 19.01 -5.45
C VAL A 224 0.24 17.63 -5.22
N GLU A 225 -0.28 16.56 -5.82
CA GLU A 225 0.20 15.20 -5.61
C GLU A 225 1.63 15.06 -6.08
N ILE A 226 1.93 15.60 -7.26
CA ILE A 226 3.29 15.64 -7.78
C ILE A 226 4.19 16.43 -6.82
N LYS A 227 3.73 17.59 -6.32
CA LYS A 227 4.48 18.43 -5.38
C LYS A 227 4.70 17.74 -4.03
N LEU A 228 3.70 17.06 -3.49
CA LEU A 228 3.84 16.25 -2.29
C LEU A 228 4.84 15.14 -2.53
N MET A 229 4.71 14.41 -3.64
CA MET A 229 5.60 13.30 -3.93
C MET A 229 7.04 13.80 -4.11
N THR A 230 7.25 14.97 -4.72
CA THR A 230 8.58 15.60 -4.74
C THR A 230 9.07 15.96 -3.35
N GLU A 231 8.24 16.51 -2.47
CA GLU A 231 8.65 16.85 -1.10
C GLU A 231 8.93 15.63 -0.24
N VAL A 232 8.10 14.58 -0.32
CA VAL A 232 8.36 13.30 0.35
C VAL A 232 9.66 12.69 -0.14
N ILE A 233 9.94 12.77 -1.44
CA ILE A 233 11.18 12.26 -2.03
C ILE A 233 12.38 13.13 -1.64
N ASN A 234 12.20 14.45 -1.52
CA ASN A 234 13.22 15.37 -0.99
C ASN A 234 13.53 15.07 0.49
N MET A 235 12.50 14.79 1.30
CA MET A 235 12.65 14.37 2.69
C MET A 235 13.33 13.02 2.81
N TRP A 236 12.93 12.04 1.99
CA TRP A 236 13.63 10.76 1.93
C TRP A 236 15.10 10.95 1.55
N ALA A 237 15.39 11.74 0.51
CA ALA A 237 16.76 12.06 0.12
C ALA A 237 17.52 12.80 1.24
N TRP A 238 16.85 13.66 2.02
CA TRP A 238 17.43 14.28 3.21
C TRP A 238 17.79 13.26 4.29
N THR A 239 16.92 12.27 4.56
CA THR A 239 17.22 11.20 5.52
C THR A 239 18.40 10.34 5.07
N LEU A 240 18.54 10.12 3.76
CA LEU A 240 19.69 9.44 3.15
C LEU A 240 20.98 10.24 3.35
N ARG A 241 20.95 11.55 3.05
CA ARG A 241 22.11 12.45 3.24
C ARG A 241 22.51 12.58 4.72
N ARG A 242 21.52 12.64 5.63
CA ARG A 242 21.72 12.79 7.07
C ARG A 242 21.92 11.49 7.83
N ARG A 243 21.94 10.34 7.13
CA ARG A 243 22.16 9.00 7.71
C ARG A 243 21.21 8.69 8.86
N LYS A 244 19.90 8.79 8.61
CA LYS A 244 18.84 8.54 9.61
C LYS A 244 18.06 7.25 9.32
N GLY A 245 17.67 6.54 10.37
CA GLY A 245 16.87 5.31 10.28
C GLY A 245 17.59 4.20 9.51
N LEU A 246 17.05 3.78 8.35
CA LEU A 246 17.66 2.74 7.50
C LEU A 246 19.09 3.08 7.08
N PHE A 247 19.42 4.36 6.91
CA PHE A 247 20.72 4.82 6.42
C PHE A 247 21.73 5.11 7.54
N SER A 248 21.48 4.62 8.75
CA SER A 248 22.32 4.84 9.93
C SER A 248 23.07 3.57 10.29
N SER A 249 24.35 3.70 10.67
CA SER A 249 25.15 2.63 11.26
C SER A 249 25.02 2.52 12.79
N ALA A 250 24.17 3.35 13.41
CA ALA A 250 24.08 3.46 14.87
C ALA A 250 23.60 2.18 15.58
N CYS A 251 22.91 1.28 14.86
CA CYS A 251 22.41 0.01 15.41
C CYS A 251 22.93 -1.19 14.62
N ASP A 252 24.07 -1.05 13.97
CA ASP A 252 24.70 -2.14 13.25
C ASP A 252 25.12 -3.27 14.20
N LEU A 253 25.14 -4.49 13.66
CA LEU A 253 25.54 -5.67 14.42
C LEU A 253 26.99 -5.52 14.86
N ILE A 254 27.19 -5.52 16.18
CA ILE A 254 28.51 -5.65 16.78
C ILE A 254 28.82 -7.15 16.85
N ASN A 255 30.04 -7.53 16.47
CA ASN A 255 30.49 -8.91 16.60
C ASN A 255 30.33 -9.35 18.07
N PRO A 256 29.60 -10.43 18.37
CA PRO A 256 29.39 -10.88 19.74
C PRO A 256 30.71 -11.19 20.47
N LEU A 257 31.76 -11.59 19.75
CA LEU A 257 33.08 -11.85 20.34
C LEU A 257 33.80 -10.58 20.82
N ASN A 258 33.37 -9.40 20.37
CA ASN A 258 33.92 -8.12 20.80
C ASN A 258 33.21 -7.54 22.02
N GLN A 259 32.15 -8.21 22.51
CA GLN A 259 31.42 -7.80 23.72
C GLN A 259 32.01 -8.51 24.94
N SER A 260 31.96 -7.87 26.10
CA SER A 260 32.37 -8.53 27.34
C SER A 260 31.48 -9.74 27.58
N ILE A 261 32.11 -10.90 27.78
CA ILE A 261 31.40 -12.15 28.02
C ILE A 261 30.73 -12.04 29.39
N GLN A 262 29.40 -12.00 29.39
CA GLN A 262 28.60 -12.22 30.58
C GLN A 262 28.18 -13.69 30.58
N PHE A 263 28.46 -14.41 31.68
CA PHE A 263 28.07 -15.82 31.84
C PHE A 263 26.60 -16.02 32.22
N THR A 264 25.82 -14.94 32.21
CA THR A 264 24.39 -14.93 32.46
C THR A 264 23.64 -15.42 31.21
N PRO A 265 22.55 -16.21 31.34
CA PRO A 265 21.64 -16.47 30.23
C PRO A 265 21.20 -15.17 29.56
N THR A 266 21.00 -15.18 28.24
CA THR A 266 20.60 -13.98 27.49
C THR A 266 19.31 -13.40 28.07
N ASP A 267 19.38 -12.22 28.67
CA ASP A 267 18.20 -11.57 29.22
C ASP A 267 17.32 -11.02 28.10
N ARG A 268 16.10 -11.57 27.99
CA ARG A 268 15.10 -11.09 27.03
C ARG A 268 14.68 -9.67 27.35
N GLU A 269 14.70 -9.27 28.62
CA GLU A 269 14.25 -7.95 29.06
C GLU A 269 15.23 -6.85 28.69
N GLU A 270 16.55 -7.13 28.71
CA GLU A 270 17.58 -6.21 28.22
C GLU A 270 17.61 -6.07 26.69
N MET A 271 17.21 -7.11 25.96
CA MET A 271 17.20 -7.09 24.49
C MET A 271 15.94 -6.43 23.91
N LYS A 272 14.80 -6.51 24.59
CA LYS A 272 13.56 -5.81 24.22
C LYS A 272 13.74 -4.30 23.95
N PRO A 273 14.40 -3.49 24.80
CA PRO A 273 14.57 -2.06 24.56
C PRO A 273 15.47 -1.79 23.36
N ARG A 274 16.55 -2.57 23.15
CA ARG A 274 17.40 -2.46 21.95
C ARG A 274 16.59 -2.74 20.68
N HIS A 275 15.85 -3.85 20.67
CA HIS A 275 14.94 -4.21 19.58
C HIS A 275 13.90 -3.13 19.28
N ASN A 276 13.25 -2.60 20.32
CA ASN A 276 12.26 -1.54 20.19
C ASN A 276 12.88 -0.24 19.67
N THR A 277 14.13 0.05 20.03
CA THR A 277 14.86 1.23 19.53
C THR A 277 15.11 1.11 18.04
N VAL A 278 15.59 -0.04 17.56
CA VAL A 278 15.76 -0.31 16.12
C VAL A 278 14.42 -0.23 15.38
N LYS A 279 13.36 -0.84 15.92
CA LYS A 279 12.02 -0.73 15.33
C LYS A 279 11.53 0.70 15.24
N ARG A 280 11.73 1.51 16.29
CA ARG A 280 11.36 2.93 16.28
C ARG A 280 12.16 3.73 15.25
N MET A 281 13.41 3.37 15.01
CA MET A 281 14.25 4.01 13.97
C MET A 281 13.82 3.63 12.55
N LEU A 282 13.39 2.40 12.32
CA LEU A 282 12.97 1.91 11.00
C LEU A 282 11.51 2.24 10.66
N LYS A 283 10.61 2.27 11.65
CA LYS A 283 9.16 2.46 11.46
C LYS A 283 8.79 3.67 10.57
N PRO A 284 9.40 4.85 10.70
CA PRO A 284 9.10 5.97 9.81
C PRO A 284 9.38 5.66 8.33
N HIS A 285 10.47 4.94 8.04
CA HIS A 285 10.81 4.54 6.68
C HIS A 285 9.86 3.47 6.12
N HIS A 286 9.35 2.56 6.97
CA HIS A 286 8.28 1.64 6.55
C HIS A 286 7.03 2.41 6.13
N ILE A 287 6.56 3.34 6.96
CA ILE A 287 5.36 4.13 6.67
C ILE A 287 5.53 4.98 5.40
N LEU A 288 6.68 5.63 5.25
CA LEU A 288 6.98 6.42 4.05
C LEU A 288 7.06 5.55 2.79
N LEU A 289 7.65 4.36 2.89
CA LEU A 289 7.70 3.41 1.78
C LEU A 289 6.30 2.92 1.40
N ASP A 290 5.45 2.59 2.38
CA ASP A 290 4.07 2.17 2.17
C ASP A 290 3.26 3.25 1.47
N PHE A 291 3.43 4.49 1.92
CA PHE A 291 2.80 5.64 1.30
C PHE A 291 3.23 5.83 -0.16
N VAL A 292 4.55 5.83 -0.43
CA VAL A 292 5.08 5.98 -1.80
C VAL A 292 4.63 4.82 -2.70
N LEU A 293 4.66 3.59 -2.19
CA LEU A 293 4.22 2.40 -2.93
C LEU A 293 2.73 2.49 -3.28
N SER A 294 1.88 2.86 -2.32
CA SER A 294 0.44 3.01 -2.55
C SER A 294 0.14 4.07 -3.60
N ARG A 295 0.76 5.25 -3.51
CA ARG A 295 0.60 6.31 -4.51
C ARG A 295 1.14 5.90 -5.87
N PHE A 296 2.26 5.19 -5.91
CA PHE A 296 2.80 4.66 -7.16
C PHE A 296 1.80 3.71 -7.85
N GLN A 297 1.24 2.75 -7.12
CA GLN A 297 0.29 1.79 -7.72
C GLN A 297 -0.96 2.48 -8.28
N ALA A 298 -1.47 3.50 -7.58
CA ALA A 298 -2.61 4.29 -8.04
C ALA A 298 -2.27 5.13 -9.30
N ALA A 299 -1.10 5.77 -9.31
CA ALA A 299 -0.74 6.75 -10.34
C ALA A 299 0.01 6.17 -11.55
N ARG A 300 0.50 4.94 -11.47
CA ARG A 300 1.38 4.32 -12.49
C ARG A 300 0.83 4.40 -13.91
N TYR A 301 -0.49 4.27 -14.08
CA TYR A 301 -1.13 4.30 -15.40
C TYR A 301 -1.58 5.70 -15.85
N GLN A 302 -1.64 6.66 -14.94
CA GLN A 302 -2.19 7.99 -15.20
C GLN A 302 -1.13 9.09 -15.30
N ASN A 303 -0.04 8.99 -14.53
CA ASN A 303 0.91 10.09 -14.36
C ASN A 303 2.37 9.67 -14.58
N ARG A 304 2.92 10.04 -15.74
CA ARG A 304 4.33 9.79 -16.10
C ARG A 304 5.32 10.48 -15.15
N THR A 305 5.00 11.68 -14.68
CA THR A 305 5.90 12.46 -13.82
C THR A 305 6.10 11.75 -12.48
N LEU A 306 5.04 11.17 -11.91
CA LEU A 306 5.15 10.40 -10.66
C LEU A 306 6.04 9.18 -10.82
N VAL A 307 5.90 8.42 -11.90
CA VAL A 307 6.76 7.28 -12.23
C VAL A 307 8.23 7.71 -12.37
N LEU A 308 8.49 8.88 -12.95
CA LEU A 308 9.84 9.41 -13.08
C LEU A 308 10.45 9.82 -11.72
N ILE A 309 9.67 10.44 -10.83
CA ILE A 309 10.18 10.87 -9.53
C ILE A 309 10.41 9.64 -8.63
N THR A 310 9.52 8.63 -8.66
CA THR A 310 9.72 7.38 -7.91
C THR A 310 10.89 6.56 -8.45
N SER A 311 11.12 6.53 -9.77
CA SER A 311 12.30 5.87 -10.34
C SER A 311 13.61 6.54 -9.93
N ARG A 312 13.63 7.89 -9.86
CA ARG A 312 14.76 8.66 -9.35
C ARG A 312 15.01 8.41 -7.85
N LEU A 313 13.94 8.36 -7.05
CA LEU A 313 14.02 7.97 -5.64
C LEU A 313 14.70 6.61 -5.52
N LEU A 314 14.15 5.58 -6.17
CA LEU A 314 14.66 4.20 -6.09
C LEU A 314 16.10 4.08 -6.57
N LYS A 315 16.44 4.69 -7.71
CA LYS A 315 17.81 4.70 -8.20
C LYS A 315 18.75 5.32 -7.18
N ASN A 316 18.40 6.47 -6.59
CA ASN A 316 19.25 7.16 -5.62
C ASN A 316 19.41 6.36 -4.31
N THR A 317 18.34 5.72 -3.83
CA THR A 317 18.38 4.95 -2.58
C THR A 317 19.16 3.66 -2.71
N LEU A 318 18.94 2.92 -3.80
CA LEU A 318 19.59 1.66 -4.10
C LEU A 318 21.05 1.86 -4.57
N SER A 319 21.40 3.00 -5.18
CA SER A 319 22.82 3.28 -5.50
C SER A 319 23.67 3.51 -4.24
N ASN A 320 23.04 3.88 -3.11
CA ASN A 320 23.71 4.20 -1.85
C ASN A 320 23.62 3.07 -0.80
N VAL A 321 23.54 1.81 -1.25
CA VAL A 321 23.36 0.63 -0.39
C VAL A 321 24.48 0.41 0.62
N LYS A 322 25.70 0.85 0.31
CA LYS A 322 26.87 0.79 1.23
C LYS A 322 26.63 1.42 2.61
N HIS A 323 25.62 2.26 2.73
CA HIS A 323 25.30 3.00 3.95
C HIS A 323 24.00 2.53 4.62
N TRP A 324 23.44 1.42 4.17
CA TRP A 324 22.27 0.83 4.80
C TRP A 324 22.66 0.11 6.09
N SER A 325 21.79 0.16 7.10
CA SER A 325 22.03 -0.50 8.38
C SER A 325 22.19 -2.00 8.21
N THR A 326 23.23 -2.58 8.78
CA THR A 326 23.52 -4.02 8.69
C THR A 326 22.64 -4.87 9.62
N HIS A 327 21.77 -4.24 10.41
CA HIS A 327 20.93 -4.91 11.39
C HIS A 327 19.92 -5.88 10.71
N PRO A 328 19.67 -7.08 11.26
CA PRO A 328 18.80 -8.08 10.62
C PRO A 328 17.34 -7.64 10.48
N LEU A 329 16.84 -6.80 11.39
CA LEU A 329 15.50 -6.21 11.29
C LEU A 329 15.33 -5.24 10.11
N SER A 330 16.44 -4.71 9.56
CA SER A 330 16.36 -3.87 8.37
C SER A 330 16.05 -4.66 7.10
N ARG A 331 16.29 -5.99 7.13
CA ARG A 331 16.15 -6.89 5.98
C ARG A 331 14.76 -6.81 5.36
N GLU A 332 13.70 -6.79 6.17
CA GLU A 332 12.32 -6.60 5.70
C GLU A 332 12.18 -5.33 4.85
N LEU A 333 12.65 -4.19 5.35
CA LEU A 333 12.59 -2.91 4.64
C LEU A 333 13.44 -2.92 3.36
N ARG A 334 14.63 -3.54 3.41
CA ARG A 334 15.53 -3.70 2.26
C ARG A 334 14.86 -4.50 1.15
N ILE A 335 14.29 -5.66 1.48
CA ILE A 335 13.60 -6.53 0.52
C ILE A 335 12.43 -5.77 -0.11
N ARG A 336 11.62 -5.06 0.68
CA ARG A 336 10.50 -4.27 0.17
C ARG A 336 10.94 -3.18 -0.81
N LEU A 337 12.05 -2.50 -0.54
CA LEU A 337 12.64 -1.53 -1.48
C LEU A 337 13.08 -2.19 -2.79
N ILE A 338 13.66 -3.39 -2.73
CA ILE A 338 14.12 -4.12 -3.91
C ILE A 338 12.92 -4.64 -4.72
N ILE A 339 11.90 -5.21 -4.07
CA ILE A 339 10.63 -5.59 -4.72
C ILE A 339 10.00 -4.38 -5.40
N PHE A 340 10.01 -3.21 -4.74
CA PHE A 340 9.50 -1.99 -5.34
C PHE A 340 10.32 -1.60 -6.59
N GLY A 341 11.64 -1.74 -6.55
CA GLY A 341 12.53 -1.59 -7.71
C GLY A 341 12.18 -2.51 -8.88
N PHE A 342 12.01 -3.81 -8.64
CA PHE A 342 11.65 -4.78 -9.68
C PHE A 342 10.23 -4.56 -10.22
N SER A 343 9.25 -4.29 -9.36
CA SER A 343 7.87 -4.00 -9.78
C SER A 343 7.78 -2.74 -10.65
N LEU A 344 8.64 -1.75 -10.40
CA LEU A 344 8.77 -0.58 -11.27
C LEU A 344 9.37 -0.95 -12.62
N CYS A 345 10.46 -1.73 -12.66
CA CYS A 345 11.11 -2.15 -13.91
C CYS A 345 10.19 -3.00 -14.80
N GLN A 346 9.52 -3.99 -14.20
CA GLN A 346 8.63 -4.90 -14.93
C GLN A 346 7.30 -4.23 -15.29
N GLY A 347 6.93 -3.21 -14.53
CA GLY A 347 5.62 -2.63 -14.60
C GLY A 347 5.49 -1.35 -15.44
N SER A 348 6.55 -0.56 -15.51
CA SER A 348 6.51 0.72 -16.21
C SER A 348 7.24 0.64 -17.55
N ARG A 349 6.73 1.36 -18.56
CA ARG A 349 7.43 1.52 -19.83
C ARG A 349 8.51 2.57 -19.65
N MET A 350 9.76 2.12 -19.57
CA MET A 350 10.93 2.96 -19.39
C MET A 350 11.79 2.97 -20.66
N GLU A 351 12.68 3.95 -20.77
CA GLU A 351 13.75 3.90 -21.76
C GLU A 351 14.79 2.86 -21.33
N ASP A 352 15.35 2.13 -22.29
CA ASP A 352 16.26 1.01 -22.06
C ASP A 352 17.46 1.38 -21.18
N ASN A 353 18.08 2.56 -21.38
CA ASN A 353 19.20 3.00 -20.55
C ASN A 353 18.80 3.20 -19.08
N VAL A 354 17.60 3.72 -18.85
CA VAL A 354 17.09 3.96 -17.50
C VAL A 354 16.70 2.63 -16.86
N GLU A 355 16.06 1.75 -17.62
CA GLU A 355 15.69 0.39 -17.20
C GLU A 355 16.94 -0.42 -16.83
N CYS A 356 17.96 -0.46 -17.69
CA CYS A 356 19.20 -1.19 -17.44
C CYS A 356 19.91 -0.67 -16.19
N ASN A 357 20.05 0.64 -16.03
CA ASN A 357 20.66 1.24 -14.84
C ASN A 357 19.89 0.92 -13.56
N LEU A 358 18.56 1.05 -13.59
CA LEU A 358 17.72 0.77 -12.43
C LEU A 358 17.79 -0.71 -12.05
N ARG A 359 17.67 -1.61 -13.03
CA ARG A 359 17.76 -3.06 -12.84
C ARG A 359 19.13 -3.47 -12.29
N GLU A 360 20.22 -2.95 -12.86
CA GLU A 360 21.57 -3.19 -12.34
C GLU A 360 21.70 -2.79 -10.87
N VAL A 361 21.21 -1.60 -10.53
CA VAL A 361 21.25 -1.10 -9.16
C VAL A 361 20.37 -1.96 -8.22
N CYS A 362 19.22 -2.47 -8.68
CA CYS A 362 18.40 -3.42 -7.92
C CYS A 362 19.16 -4.72 -7.61
N TYR A 363 19.82 -5.33 -8.60
CA TYR A 363 20.62 -6.54 -8.39
C TYR A 363 21.80 -6.30 -7.46
N LEU A 364 22.53 -5.19 -7.63
CA LEU A 364 23.64 -4.84 -6.75
C LEU A 364 23.17 -4.61 -5.30
N ALA A 365 22.02 -3.95 -5.12
CA ALA A 365 21.42 -3.75 -3.81
C ALA A 365 21.00 -5.06 -3.13
N GLY A 366 20.44 -5.99 -3.90
CA GLY A 366 20.08 -7.33 -3.43
C GLY A 366 21.30 -8.16 -3.05
N LEU A 367 22.34 -8.15 -3.89
CA LEU A 367 23.58 -8.89 -3.65
C LEU A 367 24.40 -8.33 -2.47
N ASP A 368 24.33 -7.03 -2.20
CA ASP A 368 25.00 -6.43 -1.04
C ASP A 368 24.53 -7.03 0.30
N TRP A 369 23.26 -7.43 0.41
CA TRP A 369 22.76 -8.10 1.61
C TRP A 369 23.56 -9.39 1.92
N PHE A 370 23.88 -10.18 0.90
CA PHE A 370 24.61 -11.43 1.02
C PHE A 370 26.10 -11.27 1.30
N LYS A 371 26.63 -10.03 1.23
CA LYS A 371 27.97 -9.72 1.72
C LYS A 371 28.05 -9.74 3.25
N LEU A 372 26.92 -9.51 3.93
CA LEU A 372 26.86 -9.48 5.39
C LEU A 372 26.93 -10.89 5.96
N THR A 373 27.43 -10.99 7.19
CA THR A 373 27.42 -12.27 7.92
C THR A 373 25.98 -12.72 8.17
N PRO A 374 25.62 -13.96 7.80
CA PRO A 374 24.26 -14.46 7.98
C PRO A 374 23.92 -14.48 9.46
N SER A 375 22.91 -13.69 9.83
CA SER A 375 22.48 -13.50 11.21
C SER A 375 20.99 -13.75 11.32
N PHE A 376 20.54 -14.17 12.51
CA PHE A 376 19.12 -14.40 12.78
C PHE A 376 18.53 -13.16 13.47
N ASN A 377 17.26 -12.89 13.20
CA ASN A 377 16.53 -11.88 13.97
C ASN A 377 16.35 -12.43 15.40
N PHE A 378 16.72 -11.62 16.39
CA PHE A 378 16.46 -11.97 17.79
C PHE A 378 14.95 -11.82 18.08
N GLY A 379 14.34 -12.88 18.61
CA GLY A 379 12.99 -12.83 19.15
C GLY A 379 12.04 -13.90 18.60
N SER A 380 11.04 -14.24 19.39
CA SER A 380 10.02 -15.25 19.09
C SER A 380 8.86 -14.73 18.23
N ASN A 381 9.04 -13.61 17.51
CA ASN A 381 7.96 -13.02 16.72
C ASN A 381 7.80 -13.76 15.39
N ARG A 382 7.02 -14.83 15.41
CA ARG A 382 6.74 -15.67 14.24
C ARG A 382 6.19 -14.87 13.05
N LEU A 383 5.30 -13.91 13.30
CA LEU A 383 4.64 -13.13 12.25
C LEU A 383 5.64 -12.33 11.43
N GLN A 384 6.60 -11.70 12.11
CA GLN A 384 7.62 -10.91 11.44
C GLN A 384 8.53 -11.78 10.55
N HIS A 385 8.87 -12.99 11.02
CA HIS A 385 9.64 -13.94 10.23
C HIS A 385 8.84 -14.47 9.03
N GLU A 386 7.55 -14.76 9.23
CA GLU A 386 6.67 -15.25 8.16
C GLU A 386 6.46 -14.18 7.08
N SER A 387 6.24 -12.92 7.47
CA SER A 387 6.14 -11.82 6.51
C SER A 387 7.45 -11.61 5.75
N GLU A 388 8.59 -11.72 6.43
CA GLU A 388 9.90 -11.61 5.80
C GLU A 388 10.16 -12.76 4.81
N LEU A 389 9.80 -13.98 5.18
CA LEU A 389 9.92 -15.16 4.33
C LEU A 389 9.07 -15.02 3.06
N ARG A 390 7.83 -14.54 3.20
CA ARG A 390 6.93 -14.29 2.07
C ARG A 390 7.51 -13.23 1.13
N LEU A 391 8.04 -12.14 1.67
CA LEU A 391 8.69 -11.11 0.86
C LEU A 391 9.88 -11.67 0.08
N LEU A 392 10.66 -12.59 0.66
CA LEU A 392 11.73 -13.28 -0.06
C LEU A 392 11.21 -14.19 -1.17
N GLN A 393 10.12 -14.93 -0.91
CA GLN A 393 9.46 -15.77 -1.92
C GLN A 393 8.88 -14.94 -3.07
N ASP A 394 8.22 -13.83 -2.76
CA ASP A 394 7.68 -12.89 -3.75
C ASP A 394 8.82 -12.29 -4.58
N LEU A 395 9.92 -11.90 -3.94
CA LEU A 395 11.11 -11.39 -4.62
C LEU A 395 11.75 -12.47 -5.51
N LEU A 396 11.86 -13.72 -5.05
CA LEU A 396 12.35 -14.83 -5.87
C LEU A 396 11.46 -15.03 -7.11
N ALA A 397 10.13 -15.04 -6.95
CA ALA A 397 9.20 -15.17 -8.06
C ALA A 397 9.36 -14.03 -9.08
N MET A 398 9.54 -12.79 -8.62
CA MET A 398 9.79 -11.63 -9.49
C MET A 398 11.12 -11.75 -10.25
N VAL A 399 12.16 -12.29 -9.61
CA VAL A 399 13.51 -12.46 -10.18
C VAL A 399 13.54 -13.59 -11.22
N ILE A 400 12.79 -14.68 -11.00
CA ILE A 400 12.65 -15.79 -11.96
C ILE A 400 12.01 -15.31 -13.27
N VAL A 401 11.00 -14.44 -13.17
CA VAL A 401 10.29 -13.90 -14.33
C VAL A 401 11.04 -12.73 -14.98
N ASP A 402 12.01 -12.12 -14.29
CA ASP A 402 12.69 -10.92 -14.78
C ASP A 402 13.45 -11.17 -16.07
N LYS A 403 13.11 -10.37 -17.09
CA LYS A 403 13.79 -10.31 -18.38
C LYS A 403 13.85 -8.85 -18.83
N PRO A 404 14.96 -8.41 -19.47
CA PRO A 404 15.05 -7.05 -19.99
C PRO A 404 14.09 -6.87 -21.17
N VAL A 405 13.26 -5.81 -21.13
CA VAL A 405 12.22 -5.57 -22.14
C VAL A 405 12.80 -4.92 -23.40
N ASN A 406 13.86 -4.10 -23.26
CA ASN A 406 14.67 -3.51 -24.34
C ASN A 406 13.86 -3.03 -25.56
N ALA A 407 12.79 -2.27 -25.32
CA ALA A 407 11.81 -1.92 -26.35
C ALA A 407 11.82 -0.45 -26.76
N HIS A 408 12.46 0.43 -25.97
CA HIS A 408 12.33 1.88 -26.13
C HIS A 408 13.70 2.57 -26.11
N HIS A 409 14.19 2.89 -27.31
CA HIS A 409 15.41 3.66 -27.52
C HIS A 409 15.08 5.16 -27.73
N LEU A 410 15.68 6.05 -26.94
CA LEU A 410 15.72 7.48 -27.24
C LEU A 410 16.99 7.81 -28.03
N SER A 411 17.00 7.48 -29.31
CA SER A 411 18.12 7.80 -30.21
C SER A 411 17.59 8.32 -31.54
N SER A 412 18.31 9.26 -32.14
CA SER A 412 18.09 9.69 -33.53
C SER A 412 18.66 8.71 -34.55
N LEU A 413 19.36 7.66 -34.09
CA LEU A 413 19.89 6.59 -34.92
C LEU A 413 18.77 5.57 -35.23
N ASP A 414 18.79 5.02 -36.44
CA ASP A 414 17.84 3.99 -36.84
C ASP A 414 17.90 2.79 -35.86
N PRO A 415 16.75 2.22 -35.46
CA PRO A 415 16.69 1.12 -34.49
C PRO A 415 17.40 -0.15 -34.96
N GLY A 416 17.73 -0.27 -36.25
CA GLY A 416 18.53 -1.37 -36.81
C GLY A 416 20.05 -1.18 -36.71
N THR A 417 20.52 -0.02 -36.25
CA THR A 417 21.96 0.27 -36.19
C THR A 417 22.57 -0.40 -34.95
N LYS A 418 23.49 -1.35 -35.15
CA LYS A 418 24.22 -2.09 -34.08
C LYS A 418 25.11 -1.21 -33.18
N LEU A 419 24.99 0.12 -33.27
CA LEU A 419 25.71 1.10 -32.47
C LEU A 419 24.97 1.48 -31.16
N ASN A 420 23.78 0.92 -30.90
CA ASN A 420 23.08 1.16 -29.64
C ASN A 420 23.90 0.60 -28.48
N ARG A 421 24.53 1.50 -27.72
CA ARG A 421 25.33 1.18 -26.54
C ARG A 421 24.54 1.48 -25.29
N LEU A 422 24.57 0.53 -24.36
CA LEU A 422 24.02 0.68 -23.03
C LEU A 422 24.99 1.51 -22.15
N PRO A 423 24.56 1.92 -20.94
CA PRO A 423 25.40 2.67 -20.02
C PRO A 423 26.75 1.99 -19.82
N GLY A 424 27.84 2.76 -19.88
CA GLY A 424 29.20 2.21 -19.81
C GLY A 424 29.77 1.69 -21.14
N GLN A 425 29.17 2.06 -22.28
CA GLN A 425 29.58 1.63 -23.64
C GLN A 425 29.51 0.11 -23.87
N THR A 426 28.69 -0.59 -23.09
CA THR A 426 28.52 -2.04 -23.23
C THR A 426 27.58 -2.37 -24.39
N SER A 427 27.92 -3.44 -25.11
CA SER A 427 27.02 -4.02 -26.13
C SER A 427 25.81 -4.64 -25.44
N ALA A 428 24.63 -4.57 -26.08
CA ALA A 428 23.41 -5.20 -25.60
C ALA A 428 23.59 -6.70 -25.28
N THR A 429 24.41 -7.41 -26.06
CA THR A 429 24.72 -8.83 -25.85
C THR A 429 25.52 -9.10 -24.58
N VAL A 430 26.47 -8.22 -24.25
CA VAL A 430 27.29 -8.36 -23.03
C VAL A 430 26.45 -8.02 -21.80
N ALA A 431 25.59 -7.01 -21.90
CA ALA A 431 24.68 -6.64 -20.82
C ALA A 431 23.65 -7.74 -20.54
N SER A 432 23.11 -8.40 -21.57
CA SER A 432 22.18 -9.52 -21.38
C SER A 432 22.84 -10.73 -20.71
N LEU A 433 24.09 -11.04 -21.07
CA LEU A 433 24.87 -12.10 -20.43
C LEU A 433 25.14 -11.77 -18.96
N CYS A 434 25.65 -10.57 -18.68
CA CYS A 434 25.91 -10.11 -17.31
C CYS A 434 24.64 -10.09 -16.45
N HIS A 435 23.49 -9.72 -17.04
CA HIS A 435 22.20 -9.82 -16.38
C HIS A 435 21.83 -11.27 -16.05
N SER A 436 22.00 -12.20 -17.00
CA SER A 436 21.74 -13.63 -16.76
C SER A 436 22.58 -14.18 -15.62
N ASP A 437 23.88 -13.86 -15.58
CA ASP A 437 24.79 -14.33 -14.53
C ASP A 437 24.39 -13.77 -13.15
N ARG A 438 24.05 -12.48 -13.08
CA ARG A 438 23.57 -11.82 -11.86
C ARG A 438 22.23 -12.39 -11.41
N ASN A 439 21.32 -12.65 -12.35
CA ASN A 439 20.02 -13.23 -12.07
C ASN A 439 20.18 -14.63 -11.47
N HIS A 440 20.97 -15.49 -12.12
CA HIS A 440 21.24 -16.84 -11.64
C HIS A 440 21.89 -16.86 -10.25
N LEU A 441 22.92 -16.04 -10.02
CA LEU A 441 23.57 -15.92 -8.70
C LEU A 441 22.58 -15.45 -7.63
N PHE A 442 21.76 -14.46 -7.94
CA PHE A 442 20.80 -13.91 -6.98
C PHE A 442 19.70 -14.93 -6.63
N GLN A 443 19.20 -15.69 -7.62
CA GLN A 443 18.24 -16.78 -7.38
C GLN A 443 18.80 -17.82 -6.39
N LEU A 444 20.02 -18.30 -6.61
CA LEU A 444 20.66 -19.29 -5.74
C LEU A 444 20.81 -18.78 -4.30
N LEU A 445 21.23 -17.52 -4.14
CA LEU A 445 21.40 -16.91 -2.83
C LEU A 445 20.06 -16.71 -2.10
N LEU A 446 19.02 -16.30 -2.82
CA LEU A 446 17.67 -16.15 -2.27
C LEU A 446 17.08 -17.48 -1.83
N GLU A 447 17.21 -18.52 -2.65
CA GLU A 447 16.74 -19.87 -2.30
C GLU A 447 17.42 -20.38 -1.03
N ASN A 448 18.74 -20.18 -0.92
CA ASN A 448 19.48 -20.56 0.29
C ASN A 448 18.97 -19.82 1.53
N GLU A 449 18.76 -18.50 1.46
CA GLU A 449 18.22 -17.76 2.61
C GLU A 449 16.77 -18.13 2.94
N ILE A 450 15.94 -18.41 1.94
CA ILE A 450 14.57 -18.90 2.15
C ILE A 450 14.60 -20.21 2.94
N ILE A 451 15.42 -21.17 2.53
CA ILE A 451 15.59 -22.46 3.22
C ILE A 451 16.11 -22.25 4.64
N ARG A 452 17.12 -21.39 4.80
CA ARG A 452 17.71 -21.05 6.11
C ARG A 452 16.67 -20.47 7.07
N LEU A 453 15.81 -19.56 6.59
CA LEU A 453 14.77 -18.95 7.42
C LEU A 453 13.59 -19.90 7.68
N MET A 454 13.24 -20.78 6.75
CA MET A 454 12.27 -21.85 6.99
C MET A 454 12.73 -22.80 8.09
N ALA A 455 13.99 -23.23 8.03
CA ALA A 455 14.59 -24.07 9.07
C ALA A 455 14.56 -23.38 10.44
N TRP A 456 14.76 -22.05 10.48
CA TRP A 456 14.65 -21.27 11.71
C TRP A 456 13.21 -21.13 12.22
N GLN A 457 12.23 -20.99 11.32
CA GLN A 457 10.82 -20.85 11.68
C GLN A 457 10.25 -22.16 12.26
N ASN A 458 10.67 -23.30 11.71
CA ASN A 458 10.17 -24.61 12.09
C ASN A 458 11.30 -25.66 12.25
N PRO A 459 12.18 -25.52 13.26
CA PRO A 459 13.30 -26.44 13.44
C PRO A 459 12.86 -27.86 13.80
N LEU A 460 11.68 -28.01 14.41
CA LEU A 460 11.11 -29.29 14.84
C LEU A 460 10.18 -29.93 13.79
N SER A 461 10.01 -29.30 12.63
CA SER A 461 9.09 -29.77 11.58
C SER A 461 7.65 -30.00 12.08
N ASP A 462 7.16 -29.12 12.95
CA ASP A 462 5.78 -29.14 13.44
C ASP A 462 4.80 -28.97 12.27
N VAL A 463 3.89 -29.92 12.07
CA VAL A 463 2.86 -29.87 11.02
C VAL A 463 1.96 -28.64 11.14
N LYS A 464 1.74 -28.13 12.36
CA LYS A 464 0.95 -26.92 12.64
C LYS A 464 1.60 -25.62 12.17
N ARG A 465 2.91 -25.64 11.86
CA ARG A 465 3.68 -24.46 11.44
C ARG A 465 3.88 -24.36 9.93
N GLY A 466 3.27 -25.27 9.16
CA GLY A 466 3.37 -25.32 7.71
C GLY A 466 4.39 -26.34 7.20
N LYS A 467 4.27 -26.72 5.92
CA LYS A 467 5.25 -27.57 5.23
C LYS A 467 6.41 -26.71 4.72
N ASN A 468 7.63 -27.23 4.82
CA ASN A 468 8.80 -26.60 4.20
C ASN A 468 8.61 -26.60 2.68
N VAL A 469 8.94 -25.49 2.01
CA VAL A 469 8.94 -25.43 0.55
C VAL A 469 10.12 -26.25 0.05
N GLU A 470 9.86 -27.21 -0.84
CA GLU A 470 10.92 -27.93 -1.54
C GLU A 470 11.70 -26.93 -2.42
N SER A 471 13.03 -26.94 -2.30
CA SER A 471 13.90 -26.08 -3.09
C SER A 471 13.71 -26.35 -4.58
N ILE A 472 13.75 -25.32 -5.43
CA ILE A 472 13.75 -25.52 -6.89
C ILE A 472 14.99 -26.32 -7.31
N ILE A 473 16.07 -26.27 -6.52
CA ILE A 473 17.25 -27.12 -6.66
C ILE A 473 16.87 -28.60 -6.69
N SER A 474 15.93 -29.10 -5.86
CA SER A 474 15.52 -30.51 -5.93
C SER A 474 14.74 -30.88 -7.20
N LYS A 475 14.20 -29.88 -7.92
CA LYS A 475 13.60 -30.07 -9.25
C LYS A 475 14.62 -29.96 -10.38
N ALA A 476 15.71 -29.19 -10.19
CA ALA A 476 16.78 -29.02 -11.16
C ALA A 476 17.81 -30.16 -11.10
N THR A 477 18.13 -30.64 -9.90
CA THR A 477 18.79 -31.93 -9.70
C THR A 477 17.71 -33.00 -9.86
N GLY A 478 17.52 -33.49 -11.08
CA GLY A 478 16.74 -34.70 -11.32
C GLY A 478 17.39 -35.91 -10.66
N GLU A 479 17.39 -35.97 -9.33
CA GLU A 479 17.59 -37.21 -8.59
C GLU A 479 16.29 -37.98 -8.73
N GLY A 480 16.39 -39.02 -9.56
CA GLY A 480 15.28 -39.85 -9.97
C GLY A 480 14.49 -40.35 -8.78
N GLN A 481 13.17 -40.36 -8.97
CA GLN A 481 12.34 -41.43 -8.48
C GLN A 481 12.94 -42.76 -8.99
N SER A 482 13.82 -43.35 -8.20
CA SER A 482 14.27 -44.73 -8.35
C SER A 482 14.47 -45.34 -6.96
N CYS A 483 13.34 -45.72 -6.36
CA CYS A 483 13.06 -47.02 -5.72
C CYS A 483 11.74 -46.94 -4.96
#